data_AF-A0A355DGU3-F1
#
_entry.id   AF-A0A355DGU3-F1
#
_cell.length_a   1.000
_cell.length_b   1.000
_cell.length_c   1.000
_cell.angle_alpha   90.00
_cell.angle_beta   90.00
_cell.angle_gamma   90.00
#
_symmetry.space_group_name_H-M   'P 1'
#
loop_
_entity.id
_entity.type
_entity.pdbx_description
1 polymer ?
#
loop_
_entity_poly.entity_id
_entity_poly.type
_entity_poly.pdbx_seq_one_letter_code
_entity_poly.pdbx_strand_id
1 'polypeptide(L)'
;TAPLFPARPANEVTVLVANGSGMGGAAGAITDVLNPRGYSLESPANADRTERSGIFYRNGFAVEARMVMEVVAPGSPDLLAQMPQGGLAVPEGTLDRVANADIVVILGADGVIYSG
;
A
#
# COMPACT_ATOMS: atom_id res chain seq x y z
N THR A 1 4.29 -13.64 22.38
CA THR A 1 5.46 -13.88 21.51
C THR A 1 5.65 -12.65 20.64
N ALA A 2 6.75 -11.92 20.80
CA ALA A 2 7.10 -10.82 19.90
C ALA A 2 7.47 -11.41 18.53
N PRO A 3 7.23 -10.71 17.40
CA PRO A 3 7.63 -11.21 16.10
C PRO A 3 9.15 -11.44 16.09
N LEU A 4 9.58 -12.54 15.47
CA LEU A 4 10.96 -13.05 15.53
C LEU A 4 11.99 -12.13 14.83
N PHE A 5 11.56 -11.01 14.23
CA PHE A 5 12.41 -10.00 13.61
C PHE A 5 11.88 -8.59 13.89
N PRO A 6 12.74 -7.62 14.27
CA PRO A 6 12.35 -6.22 14.33
C PRO A 6 11.95 -5.73 12.94
N ALA A 7 11.04 -4.74 12.88
CA ALA A 7 10.67 -4.12 11.62
C ALA A 7 11.89 -3.49 10.94
N ARG A 8 11.96 -3.61 9.62
CA ARG A 8 12.96 -2.92 8.81
C ARG A 8 12.81 -1.40 8.96
N PRO A 9 13.91 -0.64 8.82
CA PRO A 9 13.84 0.82 8.65
C PRO A 9 12.89 1.20 7.50
N ALA A 10 12.14 2.30 7.65
CA ALA A 10 11.15 2.73 6.65
C ALA A 10 11.77 2.94 5.25
N ASN A 11 13.02 3.43 5.19
CA ASN A 11 13.74 3.66 3.94
C ASN A 11 14.20 2.37 3.24
N GLU A 12 14.08 1.21 3.89
CA GLU A 12 14.29 -0.12 3.30
C GLU A 12 12.97 -0.79 2.86
N VAL A 13 11.85 -0.07 2.98
CA VAL A 13 10.52 -0.56 2.62
C VAL A 13 10.00 0.26 1.45
N THR A 14 9.89 -0.39 0.28
CA THR A 14 9.36 0.26 -0.92
C THR A 14 7.84 0.13 -0.97
N VAL A 15 7.14 1.26 -0.96
CA VAL A 15 5.68 1.32 -0.99
C VAL A 15 5.20 1.92 -2.31
N LEU A 16 4.27 1.22 -2.96
CA LEU A 16 3.49 1.76 -4.06
C LEU A 16 2.09 2.12 -3.57
N VAL A 17 1.59 3.28 -3.99
CA VAL A 17 0.18 3.65 -3.82
C VAL A 17 -0.49 3.66 -5.19
N ALA A 18 -1.56 2.89 -5.34
CA ALA A 18 -2.31 2.76 -6.57
C ALA A 18 -3.81 3.03 -6.34
N ASN A 19 -4.38 3.85 -7.22
CA ASN A 19 -5.74 4.34 -7.06
C ASN A 19 -6.73 3.55 -7.93
N GLY A 20 -7.62 2.80 -7.30
CA GLY A 20 -8.78 2.15 -7.93
C GLY A 20 -10.13 2.79 -7.53
N SER A 21 -10.12 3.85 -6.72
CA SER A 21 -11.34 4.49 -6.19
C SER A 21 -12.10 5.32 -7.25
N GLY A 22 -11.39 5.76 -8.30
CA GLY A 22 -11.90 6.71 -9.28
C GLY A 22 -11.86 8.18 -8.83
N MET A 23 -11.37 8.48 -7.62
CA MET A 23 -11.17 9.85 -7.15
C MET A 23 -9.85 10.41 -7.65
N GLY A 24 -9.86 11.56 -8.31
CA GLY A 24 -8.63 12.21 -8.79
C GLY A 24 -7.67 12.56 -7.66
N GLY A 25 -6.38 12.26 -7.82
CA GLY A 25 -5.32 12.64 -6.87
C GLY A 25 -5.18 11.78 -5.61
N ALA A 26 -6.05 10.79 -5.38
CA ALA A 26 -6.06 10.01 -4.14
C ALA A 26 -4.73 9.29 -3.85
N ALA A 27 -4.11 8.64 -4.86
CA ALA A 27 -2.82 7.98 -4.67
C ALA A 27 -1.70 8.98 -4.32
N GLY A 28 -1.68 10.14 -4.97
CA GLY A 28 -0.71 11.19 -4.67
C GLY A 28 -0.83 11.69 -3.23
N ALA A 29 -2.06 11.91 -2.75
CA ALA A 29 -2.31 12.34 -1.38
C ALA A 29 -1.77 11.34 -0.34
N ILE A 30 -1.95 10.03 -0.55
CA ILE A 30 -1.40 9.01 0.35
C ILE A 30 0.12 8.90 0.23
N THR A 31 0.68 9.06 -0.97
CA THR A 31 2.15 9.16 -1.15
C THR A 31 2.72 10.34 -0.36
N ASP A 32 2.05 11.50 -0.36
CA ASP A 32 2.46 12.68 0.41
C ASP A 32 2.37 12.46 1.94
N VAL A 33 1.46 11.61 2.42
CA VAL A 33 1.38 11.21 3.83
C VAL A 33 2.55 10.29 4.22
N LEU A 34 2.96 9.39 3.32
CA LEU A 34 4.03 8.41 3.58
C LEU A 34 5.44 9.01 3.41
N ASN A 35 5.62 9.97 2.52
CA ASN A 35 6.92 10.59 2.24
C ASN A 35 7.63 11.15 3.49
N PRO A 36 7.00 11.98 4.35
CA PRO A 36 7.65 12.49 5.56
C PRO A 36 7.90 11.40 6.62
N ARG A 37 7.36 10.18 6.45
CA ARG A 37 7.67 9.02 7.31
C ARG A 37 8.94 8.28 6.90
N GLY A 38 9.55 8.67 5.77
CA GLY A 38 10.83 8.14 5.31
C GLY A 38 10.74 6.82 4.54
N TYR A 39 9.55 6.45 4.06
CA TYR A 39 9.40 5.28 3.18
C TYR A 39 10.08 5.52 1.82
N SER A 40 10.62 4.45 1.23
CA SER A 40 10.95 4.45 -0.20
C SER A 40 9.63 4.37 -0.97
N LEU A 41 9.40 5.28 -1.92
CA LEU A 41 8.10 5.39 -2.59
C LEU A 41 8.24 5.23 -4.10
N GLU A 42 7.45 4.33 -4.65
CA GLU A 42 7.20 4.28 -6.10
C GLU A 42 6.31 5.45 -6.51
N SER A 43 6.43 5.87 -7.77
CA SER A 43 5.57 6.93 -8.31
C SER A 43 4.09 6.52 -8.22
N PRO A 44 3.18 7.40 -7.73
CA PRO A 44 1.75 7.10 -7.62
C PRO A 44 1.16 6.51 -8.89
N ALA A 45 0.30 5.49 -8.75
CA ALA A 45 -0.24 4.74 -9.88
C ALA A 45 -1.77 4.68 -9.88
N ASN A 46 -2.31 4.10 -10.95
CA ASN A 46 -3.70 3.66 -11.00
C ASN A 46 -3.76 2.14 -10.79
N ALA A 47 -4.85 1.69 -10.19
CA ALA A 47 -5.28 0.30 -10.14
C ALA A 47 -6.56 0.14 -10.96
N ASP A 48 -6.99 -1.11 -11.18
CA ASP A 48 -8.32 -1.35 -11.71
C ASP A 48 -9.38 -0.85 -10.71
N ARG A 49 -10.53 -0.44 -11.23
CA ARG A 49 -11.59 0.14 -10.39
C ARG A 49 -12.05 -0.89 -9.35
N THR A 50 -12.02 -0.52 -8.08
CA THR A 50 -12.40 -1.39 -6.96
C THR A 50 -13.18 -0.63 -5.89
N GLU A 51 -14.18 -1.31 -5.33
CA GLU A 51 -14.95 -0.78 -4.20
C GLU A 51 -14.16 -0.87 -2.89
N ARG A 52 -13.26 -1.86 -2.76
CA ARG A 52 -12.56 -2.17 -1.52
C ARG A 52 -11.10 -1.77 -1.56
N SER A 53 -10.65 -1.08 -0.52
CA SER A 53 -9.25 -0.78 -0.28
C SER A 53 -8.50 -2.00 0.27
N GLY A 54 -7.18 -2.02 0.07
CA GLY A 54 -6.32 -3.10 0.58
C GLY A 54 -4.85 -2.70 0.65
N ILE A 55 -4.12 -3.31 1.58
CA ILE A 55 -2.69 -3.14 1.79
C ILE A 55 -2.04 -4.51 1.60
N PHE A 56 -1.42 -4.69 0.44
CA PHE A 56 -0.87 -5.96 -0.02
C PHE A 56 0.63 -6.00 0.20
N TYR A 57 1.15 -7.06 0.81
CA TYR A 57 2.58 -7.14 1.16
C TYR A 57 3.25 -8.43 0.66
N ARG A 58 4.55 -8.33 0.38
CA ARG A 58 5.38 -9.50 0.05
C ARG A 58 5.62 -10.39 1.27
N ASN A 59 5.92 -11.65 1.01
CA ASN A 59 6.31 -12.57 2.08
C ASN A 59 7.50 -11.98 2.87
N GLY A 60 7.37 -11.94 4.20
CA GLY A 60 8.38 -11.35 5.10
C GLY A 60 8.21 -9.85 5.39
N PHE A 61 7.18 -9.18 4.87
CA PHE A 61 6.91 -7.74 5.08
C PHE A 61 5.63 -7.46 5.89
N ALA A 62 5.06 -8.45 6.57
CA ALA A 62 3.79 -8.30 7.29
C ALA A 62 3.88 -7.26 8.43
N VAL A 63 5.04 -7.13 9.09
CA VAL A 63 5.24 -6.17 10.18
C VAL A 63 5.28 -4.74 9.62
N GLU A 64 5.99 -4.53 8.51
CA GLU A 64 6.10 -3.26 7.82
C GLU A 64 4.76 -2.83 7.20
N ALA A 65 4.01 -3.78 6.64
CA ALA A 65 2.66 -3.55 6.14
C ALA A 65 1.73 -3.05 7.23
N ARG A 66 1.82 -3.62 8.43
CA ARG A 66 1.09 -3.12 9.59
C ARG A 66 1.50 -1.69 9.95
N MET A 67 2.79 -1.36 9.88
CA MET A 67 3.24 0.02 10.13
C MET A 67 2.69 1.01 9.10
N VAL A 68 2.67 0.64 7.81
CA VAL A 68 2.03 1.45 6.76
C VAL A 68 0.54 1.63 7.04
N MET A 69 -0.16 0.56 7.42
CA MET A 69 -1.58 0.60 7.79
C MET A 69 -1.84 1.55 8.98
N GLU A 70 -1.03 1.52 10.03
CA GLU A 70 -1.19 2.46 11.16
C GLU A 70 -1.05 3.94 10.75
N VAL A 71 -0.38 4.22 9.63
CA VAL A 71 -0.24 5.57 9.08
C VAL A 71 -1.45 5.96 8.22
N VAL A 72 -1.92 5.08 7.34
CA VAL A 72 -2.90 5.43 6.28
C VAL A 72 -4.34 5.00 6.59
N ALA A 73 -4.53 4.04 7.49
CA ALA A 73 -5.82 3.49 7.90
C ALA A 73 -5.71 2.89 9.33
N PRO A 74 -5.45 3.74 10.35
CA PRO A 74 -5.21 3.27 11.71
C PRO A 74 -6.35 2.40 12.24
N GLY A 75 -6.01 1.29 12.89
CA GLY A 75 -7.00 0.36 13.44
C GLY A 75 -7.76 -0.49 12.42
N SER A 76 -7.30 -0.57 11.16
CA SER A 76 -7.97 -1.34 10.09
C SER A 76 -7.16 -2.57 9.66
N PRO A 77 -6.93 -3.57 10.55
CA PRO A 77 -6.12 -4.75 10.24
C PRO A 77 -6.71 -5.63 9.13
N ASP A 78 -8.01 -5.54 8.90
CA ASP A 78 -8.72 -6.30 7.85
C ASP A 78 -8.31 -5.87 6.43
N LEU A 79 -7.58 -4.77 6.28
CA LEU A 79 -7.02 -4.33 5.01
C LEU A 79 -5.72 -5.06 4.64
N LEU A 80 -5.06 -5.70 5.62
CA LEU A 80 -3.78 -6.36 5.42
C LEU A 80 -3.98 -7.72 4.74
N ALA A 81 -3.36 -7.89 3.58
CA ALA A 81 -3.35 -9.17 2.89
C ALA A 81 -1.97 -9.45 2.29
N GLN A 82 -1.58 -10.72 2.23
CA GLN A 82 -0.39 -11.07 1.46
C GLN A 82 -0.69 -10.87 -0.03
N MET A 83 0.31 -10.41 -0.79
CA MET A 83 0.18 -10.23 -2.23
C MET A 83 -0.27 -11.55 -2.90
N PRO A 84 -1.37 -11.54 -3.69
CA PRO A 84 -1.86 -12.74 -4.34
C PRO A 84 -0.84 -13.30 -5.35
N GLN A 85 -0.78 -14.62 -5.51
CA GLN A 85 0.12 -15.26 -6.49
C GLN A 85 -0.20 -14.86 -7.94
N GLY A 86 -1.46 -14.51 -8.22
CA GLY A 86 -1.90 -14.00 -9.52
C GLY A 86 -1.61 -12.51 -9.76
N GLY A 87 -0.93 -11.84 -8.83
CA GLY A 87 -0.70 -10.40 -8.87
C GLY A 87 -1.87 -9.57 -8.34
N LEU A 88 -1.78 -8.27 -8.57
CA LEU A 88 -2.82 -7.29 -8.22
C LEU A 88 -3.55 -6.84 -9.48
N ALA A 89 -4.83 -6.50 -9.34
CA ALA A 89 -5.64 -5.95 -10.42
C ALA A 89 -5.20 -4.50 -10.70
N VAL A 90 -4.21 -4.35 -11.57
CA VAL A 90 -3.65 -3.06 -12.00
C VAL A 90 -3.42 -3.06 -13.51
N PRO A 91 -3.47 -1.87 -14.17
CA PRO A 91 -3.11 -1.75 -15.59
C PRO A 91 -1.66 -2.15 -15.87
N GLU A 92 -1.37 -2.56 -17.11
CA GLU A 92 -0.03 -3.00 -17.53
C GLU A 92 1.08 -1.98 -17.18
N GLY A 93 0.82 -0.68 -17.36
CA GLY A 93 1.76 0.40 -17.00
C GLY A 93 2.02 0.58 -15.50
N THR A 94 1.37 -0.21 -14.64
CA THR A 94 1.59 -0.24 -13.18
C THR A 94 2.34 -1.49 -12.74
N LEU A 95 2.47 -2.52 -13.59
CA LEU A 95 3.04 -3.81 -13.22
C LEU A 95 4.48 -3.72 -12.72
N ASP A 96 5.35 -2.96 -13.39
CA ASP A 96 6.75 -2.82 -12.98
C ASP A 96 6.87 -2.21 -11.57
N ARG A 97 6.01 -1.24 -11.24
CA ARG A 97 5.99 -0.61 -9.91
C ARG A 97 5.47 -1.56 -8.84
N VAL A 98 4.48 -2.40 -9.17
CA VAL A 98 4.04 -3.48 -8.26
C VAL A 98 5.18 -4.49 -8.05
N ALA A 99 5.92 -4.82 -9.12
CA ALA A 99 7.05 -5.74 -9.07
C ALA A 99 8.22 -5.22 -8.22
N ASN A 100 8.43 -3.91 -8.16
CA ASN A 100 9.46 -3.27 -7.34
C ASN A 100 9.02 -3.03 -5.89
N ALA A 101 7.72 -2.88 -5.62
CA ALA A 101 7.22 -2.56 -4.29
C ALA A 101 7.18 -3.78 -3.35
N ASP A 102 7.58 -3.57 -2.11
CA ASP A 102 7.41 -4.54 -1.01
C ASP A 102 5.99 -4.54 -0.48
N ILE A 103 5.35 -3.37 -0.49
CA ILE A 103 3.98 -3.13 -0.06
C ILE A 103 3.25 -2.32 -1.13
N VAL A 104 2.04 -2.74 -1.50
CA VAL A 104 1.16 -2.03 -2.42
C VAL A 104 -0.12 -1.64 -1.70
N VAL A 105 -0.39 -0.35 -1.63
CA VAL A 105 -1.63 0.22 -1.10
C VAL A 105 -2.58 0.47 -2.27
N ILE A 106 -3.70 -0.24 -2.31
CA ILE A 106 -4.78 -0.04 -3.28
C ILE A 106 -5.89 0.75 -2.60
N LEU A 107 -6.21 1.91 -3.16
CA LEU A 107 -7.32 2.75 -2.70
C LEU A 107 -8.60 2.33 -3.43
N GLY A 108 -9.61 1.90 -2.69
CA GLY A 108 -10.96 1.61 -3.19
C GLY A 108 -11.94 2.74 -2.95
N ALA A 109 -13.16 2.60 -3.46
CA ALA A 109 -14.23 3.58 -3.29
C ALA A 109 -14.81 3.63 -1.86
N ASP A 110 -14.47 2.67 -0.99
CA ASP A 110 -14.91 2.59 0.41
C ASP A 110 -14.41 3.72 1.31
N GLY A 111 -13.41 4.49 0.89
CA GLY A 111 -12.89 5.65 1.64
C GLY A 111 -12.19 5.27 2.95
N VAL A 112 -11.85 4.00 3.14
CA VAL A 112 -11.22 3.52 4.39
C VAL A 112 -9.75 3.94 4.46
N ILE A 113 -9.05 3.92 3.33
CA ILE A 113 -7.70 4.46 3.21
C ILE A 113 -7.83 5.87 2.64
N TYR A 114 -7.50 6.86 3.47
CA TYR A 114 -7.77 8.29 3.26
C TYR A 114 -9.23 8.70 3.47
N SER A 115 -9.54 9.19 4.68
CA SER A 115 -10.58 10.20 4.88
C SER A 115 -9.89 11.56 4.96
N GLY A 116 -9.86 12.29 3.85
CA GLY A 116 -9.66 13.74 3.91
C GLY A 116 -10.90 14.40 4.49
#